data_AF-A0A9J5WZY9-F1
#
_entry.id   AF-A0A9J5WZY9-F1
#
_cell.length_a   1.000
_cell.length_b   1.000
_cell.length_c   1.000
_cell.angle_alpha   90.00
_cell.angle_beta   90.00
_cell.angle_gamma   90.00
#
_symmetry.space_group_name_H-M   'P 1'
#
loop_
_entity.id
_entity.type
_entity.pdbx_description
1 polymer ?
#
loop_
_entity_poly.entity_id
_entity_poly.type
_entity_poly.pdbx_seq_one_letter_code
_entity_poly.pdbx_strand_id
1 'polypeptide(L)'
;MNSSRVKMLKYCTLLESSSYWIELDMNHFYNEIQRRLKNVFLYRLLSAFFQDDEINEIKNLIGSAVLDSEVKGGLRWPFGEDSSGSQYAVTSVWHTTAKSYGNSSIRLKLRHADRFDFRSSTGEVAQEANLKMPGILSQLQEQTIDEKLVLKMLEDNLKLIWDNCLSDGSSSCS
;
A
#
# COMPACT_ATOMS: atom_id res chain seq x y z
N MET A 1 6.15 -4.03 -24.68
CA MET A 1 5.64 -2.66 -24.51
C MET A 1 5.95 -2.22 -23.08
N ASN A 2 6.68 -1.13 -22.90
CA ASN A 2 6.94 -0.57 -21.57
C ASN A 2 5.65 0.07 -21.07
N SER A 3 4.97 -0.57 -20.12
CA SER A 3 3.76 -0.01 -19.49
C SER A 3 4.19 1.01 -18.44
N SER A 4 3.80 2.26 -18.62
CA SER A 4 4.00 3.29 -17.62
C SER A 4 2.81 3.30 -16.67
N ARG A 5 3.07 2.98 -15.40
CA ARG A 5 2.05 2.88 -14.35
C ARG A 5 2.29 3.95 -13.29
N VAL A 6 1.22 4.60 -12.85
CA VAL A 6 1.26 5.53 -11.71
C VAL A 6 0.37 4.97 -10.62
N LYS A 7 0.91 4.92 -9.39
CA LYS A 7 0.18 4.50 -8.19
C LYS A 7 -0.23 5.75 -7.42
N MET A 8 -1.53 5.90 -7.17
CA MET A 8 -2.08 7.01 -6.40
C MET A 8 -2.76 6.48 -5.13
N LEU A 9 -2.67 7.25 -4.05
CA LEU A 9 -3.28 6.93 -2.76
C LEU A 9 -4.63 7.66 -2.68
N LYS A 10 -5.74 6.94 -2.48
CA LYS A 10 -7.08 7.54 -2.37
C LYS A 10 -7.53 7.77 -0.92
N TYR A 11 -7.19 6.84 -0.01
CA TYR A 11 -7.70 6.88 1.36
C TYR A 11 -6.64 6.41 2.36
N CYS A 12 -6.57 7.09 3.51
CA CYS A 12 -5.83 6.68 4.70
C CYS A 12 -6.72 6.95 5.92
N THR A 13 -7.13 5.91 6.64
CA THR A 13 -7.84 6.06 7.93
C THR A 13 -6.83 6.00 9.07
N LEU A 14 -6.98 6.89 10.05
CA LEU A 14 -5.98 7.12 11.12
C LEU A 14 -6.15 6.18 12.34
N LEU A 15 -7.30 5.51 12.48
CA LEU A 15 -7.63 4.67 13.64
C LEU A 15 -7.10 3.24 13.53
N GLU A 16 -7.15 2.68 12.33
CA GLU A 16 -6.43 1.48 11.90
C GLU A 16 -5.74 1.90 10.61
N SER A 17 -4.44 1.66 10.43
CA SER A 17 -3.70 2.15 9.24
C SER A 17 -4.15 1.42 7.97
N SER A 18 -5.35 1.73 7.51
CA SER A 18 -6.05 1.19 6.36
C SER A 18 -5.87 2.19 5.23
N SER A 19 -5.34 1.70 4.12
CA SER A 19 -4.91 2.50 2.99
C SER A 19 -5.34 1.86 1.68
N TYR A 20 -5.76 2.70 0.73
CA TYR A 20 -6.17 2.26 -0.60
C TYR A 20 -5.28 2.86 -1.68
N TRP A 21 -4.68 1.99 -2.48
CA TRP A 21 -3.90 2.36 -3.66
C TRP A 21 -4.66 2.02 -4.92
N ILE A 22 -4.69 2.96 -5.85
CA ILE A 22 -5.29 2.80 -7.18
C ILE A 22 -4.15 2.96 -8.19
N GLU A 23 -4.05 1.99 -9.10
CA GLU A 23 -3.11 2.02 -10.21
C GLU A 23 -3.85 2.35 -11.50
N LEU A 24 -3.42 3.42 -12.17
CA LEU A 24 -4.02 3.89 -13.43
C LEU A 24 -3.16 3.49 -14.62
N ASP A 25 -3.80 3.15 -15.74
CA ASP A 25 -3.14 3.10 -17.03
C ASP A 25 -2.81 4.51 -17.51
N MET A 26 -1.52 4.79 -17.67
CA MET A 26 -1.02 6.08 -18.16
C MET A 26 -0.34 5.94 -19.52
N ASN A 27 -0.59 4.85 -20.27
CA ASN A 27 0.04 4.62 -21.57
C ASN A 27 -0.25 5.76 -22.56
N HIS A 28 -1.46 6.34 -22.54
CA HIS A 28 -1.79 7.52 -23.33
C HIS A 28 -0.83 8.68 -23.02
N PHE A 29 -0.68 8.99 -21.73
CA PHE A 29 0.20 10.06 -21.25
C PHE A 29 1.69 9.78 -21.53
N TYR A 30 2.14 8.54 -21.32
CA TYR A 30 3.51 8.16 -21.62
C TYR A 30 3.84 8.34 -23.10
N ASN A 31 2.93 7.96 -23.99
CA ASN A 31 3.09 8.17 -25.43
C ASN A 31 3.12 9.67 -25.77
N GLU A 32 2.31 10.50 -25.10
CA GLU A 32 2.30 11.95 -25.32
C GLU A 32 3.57 12.63 -24.78
N ILE A 33 4.09 12.23 -23.62
CA ILE A 33 5.41 12.65 -23.13
C ILE A 33 6.51 12.19 -24.09
N GLN A 34 6.52 10.93 -24.52
CA GLN A 34 7.53 10.42 -25.47
C GLN A 34 7.51 11.19 -26.78
N ARG A 35 6.32 11.58 -27.26
CA ARG A 35 6.14 12.42 -28.44
C ARG A 35 6.72 13.83 -28.24
N ARG A 36 6.53 14.41 -27.04
CA ARG A 36 6.94 15.78 -26.73
C ARG A 36 8.38 15.90 -26.23
N LEU A 37 8.95 14.85 -25.63
CA LEU A 37 10.25 14.83 -25.00
C LEU A 37 11.00 13.56 -25.38
N LYS A 38 12.04 13.71 -26.21
CA LYS A 38 12.88 12.59 -26.67
C LYS A 38 13.73 11.94 -25.57
N ASN A 39 13.82 12.48 -24.34
CA ASN A 39 14.54 11.89 -23.21
C ASN A 39 14.13 12.55 -21.88
N VAL A 40 14.15 11.79 -20.77
CA VAL A 40 14.19 12.17 -19.33
C VAL A 40 12.96 11.82 -18.43
N PHE A 41 13.33 11.49 -17.18
CA PHE A 41 12.71 10.84 -16.00
C PHE A 41 11.29 11.25 -15.56
N LEU A 42 10.47 10.25 -15.18
CA LEU A 42 8.99 10.30 -15.25
C LEU A 42 8.23 10.92 -14.06
N TYR A 43 8.80 11.12 -12.87
CA TYR A 43 7.96 11.45 -11.69
C TYR A 43 7.74 12.96 -11.43
N ARG A 44 8.75 13.80 -11.70
CA ARG A 44 8.63 15.28 -11.56
C ARG A 44 7.87 15.95 -12.70
N LEU A 45 7.64 15.22 -13.80
CA LEU A 45 6.89 15.71 -14.95
C LEU A 45 5.36 15.66 -14.77
N LEU A 46 4.85 14.77 -13.92
CA LEU A 46 3.41 14.56 -13.77
C LEU A 46 2.68 15.85 -13.33
N SER A 47 3.23 16.66 -12.43
CA SER A 47 2.58 17.93 -12.04
C SER A 47 2.82 19.07 -13.02
N ALA A 48 3.77 18.94 -13.96
CA ALA A 48 4.15 20.00 -14.90
C ALA A 48 3.54 19.80 -16.30
N PHE A 49 3.08 18.59 -16.61
CA PHE A 49 2.56 18.22 -17.94
C PHE A 49 1.06 17.94 -17.97
N PHE A 50 0.45 17.65 -16.83
CA PHE A 50 -1.00 17.53 -16.74
C PHE A 50 -1.62 18.92 -16.81
N GLN A 51 -2.53 19.12 -17.75
CA GLN A 51 -3.42 20.27 -17.73
C GLN A 51 -4.44 20.12 -16.59
N ASP A 52 -4.97 21.23 -16.09
CA ASP A 52 -5.86 21.23 -14.92
C ASP A 52 -7.12 20.36 -15.14
N ASP A 53 -7.61 20.27 -16.38
CA ASP A 53 -8.69 19.39 -16.81
C ASP A 53 -8.32 17.90 -16.66
N GLU A 54 -7.13 17.48 -17.10
CA GLU A 54 -6.65 16.10 -16.94
C GLU A 54 -6.47 15.73 -15.45
N ILE A 55 -5.97 16.67 -14.63
CA ILE A 55 -5.89 16.47 -13.17
C ILE A 55 -7.29 16.30 -12.58
N ASN A 56 -8.26 17.10 -13.03
CA ASN A 56 -9.64 17.02 -12.56
C ASN A 56 -10.32 15.73 -13.01
N GLU A 57 -10.06 15.25 -14.23
CA GLU A 57 -10.52 13.94 -14.70
C GLU A 57 -10.00 12.80 -13.84
N ILE A 58 -8.70 12.78 -13.53
CA ILE A 58 -8.12 11.79 -12.62
C ILE A 58 -8.72 11.90 -11.22
N LYS A 59 -8.90 13.12 -10.70
CA LYS A 59 -9.55 13.33 -9.40
C LYS A 59 -11.00 12.86 -9.39
N ASN A 60 -11.75 13.06 -10.47
CA ASN A 60 -13.13 12.62 -10.61
C ASN A 60 -13.21 11.09 -10.70
N LEU A 61 -12.36 10.48 -11.54
CA LEU A 61 -12.22 9.02 -11.65
C LEU A 61 -11.85 8.40 -10.30
N ILE A 62 -10.87 8.98 -9.61
CA ILE A 62 -10.52 8.53 -8.27
C ILE A 62 -11.74 8.73 -7.38
N GLY A 63 -12.33 9.93 -7.34
CA GLY A 63 -13.45 10.34 -6.51
C GLY A 63 -14.69 9.45 -6.61
N SER A 64 -15.03 8.95 -7.78
CA SER A 64 -16.21 8.09 -8.03
C SER A 64 -16.12 6.69 -7.42
N ALA A 65 -14.93 6.22 -7.03
CA ALA A 65 -14.81 4.92 -6.37
C ALA A 65 -15.60 4.84 -5.05
N VAL A 66 -16.37 3.78 -4.88
CA VAL A 66 -17.18 3.48 -3.70
C VAL A 66 -16.52 2.36 -2.90
N LEU A 67 -16.57 2.44 -1.57
CA LEU A 67 -16.14 1.35 -0.69
C LEU A 67 -17.11 0.17 -0.81
N ASP A 68 -16.57 -1.01 -1.01
CA ASP A 68 -17.36 -2.23 -1.19
C ASP A 68 -16.57 -3.42 -0.61
N SER A 69 -16.98 -3.90 0.57
CA SER A 69 -16.27 -4.99 1.28
C SER A 69 -16.38 -6.33 0.58
N GLU A 70 -17.33 -6.48 -0.35
CA GLU A 70 -17.62 -7.74 -1.03
C GLU A 70 -16.73 -7.95 -2.26
N VAL A 71 -15.96 -6.93 -2.67
CA VAL A 71 -15.04 -7.02 -3.81
C VAL A 71 -13.59 -7.00 -3.36
N LYS A 72 -12.75 -7.75 -4.08
CA LYS A 72 -11.30 -7.75 -3.84
C LYS A 72 -10.72 -6.35 -4.03
N GLY A 73 -9.88 -5.94 -3.09
CA GLY A 73 -9.31 -4.59 -3.03
C GLY A 73 -10.27 -3.54 -2.45
N GLY A 74 -11.48 -3.91 -2.05
CA GLY A 74 -12.39 -3.08 -1.24
C GLY A 74 -12.96 -1.83 -1.93
N LEU A 75 -12.70 -1.65 -3.24
CA LEU A 75 -13.24 -0.55 -4.03
C LEU A 75 -13.93 -1.06 -5.28
N ARG A 76 -15.07 -0.43 -5.58
CA ARG A 76 -15.85 -0.62 -6.79
C ARG A 76 -16.09 0.72 -7.45
N TRP A 77 -16.16 0.72 -8.78
CA TRP A 77 -16.70 1.84 -9.54
C TRP A 77 -18.12 1.54 -10.00
N PRO A 78 -19.00 2.55 -10.07
CA PRO A 78 -20.24 2.43 -10.83
C PRO A 78 -19.95 2.03 -12.28
N PHE A 79 -20.92 1.39 -12.93
CA PHE A 79 -20.75 0.87 -14.28
C PHE A 79 -20.34 1.98 -15.25
N GLY A 80 -19.18 1.80 -15.91
CA GLY A 80 -18.63 2.76 -16.87
C GLY A 80 -17.89 3.95 -16.25
N GLU A 81 -17.74 3.99 -14.92
CA GLU A 81 -17.01 5.06 -14.22
C GLU A 81 -15.59 4.66 -13.82
N ASP A 82 -15.14 3.45 -14.16
CA ASP A 82 -13.78 2.95 -13.96
C ASP A 82 -12.76 3.49 -14.97
N SER A 83 -13.20 4.42 -15.83
CA SER A 83 -12.36 5.17 -16.75
C SER A 83 -12.82 6.62 -16.92
N SER A 84 -11.91 7.51 -17.32
CA SER A 84 -12.20 8.89 -17.71
C SER A 84 -11.62 9.20 -19.08
N GLY A 85 -12.41 9.88 -19.92
CA GLY A 85 -11.93 10.53 -21.14
C GLY A 85 -11.28 9.62 -22.19
N SER A 86 -11.50 8.29 -22.17
CA SER A 86 -10.79 7.26 -22.96
C SER A 86 -9.27 7.14 -22.71
N GLN A 87 -8.72 7.95 -21.81
CA GLN A 87 -7.28 8.13 -21.62
C GLN A 87 -6.76 7.52 -20.32
N TYR A 88 -7.63 7.40 -19.32
CA TYR A 88 -7.29 6.91 -17.98
C TYR A 88 -8.26 5.81 -17.59
N ALA A 89 -7.75 4.64 -17.26
CA ALA A 89 -8.53 3.52 -16.77
C ALA A 89 -7.89 2.93 -15.51
N VAL A 90 -8.73 2.50 -14.57
CA VAL A 90 -8.26 1.78 -13.38
C VAL A 90 -7.77 0.40 -13.80
N THR A 91 -6.54 0.07 -13.43
CA THR A 91 -5.90 -1.21 -13.78
C THR A 91 -5.73 -2.13 -12.59
N SER A 92 -5.53 -1.56 -11.40
CA SER A 92 -5.40 -2.33 -10.18
C SER A 92 -5.88 -1.53 -8.97
N VAL A 93 -6.38 -2.23 -7.95
CA VAL A 93 -6.70 -1.67 -6.62
C VAL A 93 -6.04 -2.51 -5.54
N TRP A 94 -5.50 -1.84 -4.52
CA TRP A 94 -4.85 -2.47 -3.39
C TRP A 94 -5.41 -1.88 -2.10
N HIS A 95 -6.12 -2.68 -1.33
CA HIS A 95 -6.50 -2.35 0.04
C HIS A 95 -5.51 -2.96 1.01
N THR A 96 -4.95 -2.14 1.88
CA THR A 96 -3.96 -2.61 2.84
C THR A 96 -4.31 -2.12 4.22
N THR A 97 -4.51 -3.04 5.17
CA THR A 97 -4.64 -2.71 6.59
C THR A 97 -3.35 -3.09 7.29
N ALA A 98 -2.94 -2.30 8.27
CA ALA A 98 -1.78 -2.62 9.08
C ALA A 98 -1.99 -2.28 10.54
N LYS A 99 -1.55 -3.20 11.40
CA LYS A 99 -1.43 -2.99 12.85
C LYS A 99 0.05 -2.94 13.22
N SER A 100 0.41 -1.98 14.05
CA SER A 100 1.78 -1.80 14.51
C SER A 100 1.83 -1.92 16.02
N TYR A 101 2.71 -2.79 16.49
CA TYR A 101 2.96 -3.06 17.90
C TYR A 101 4.43 -2.81 18.18
N GLY A 102 4.73 -2.28 19.35
CA GLY A 102 6.12 -2.06 19.70
C GLY A 102 6.32 -1.41 21.04
N ASN A 103 7.58 -1.45 21.44
CA ASN A 103 8.11 -0.79 22.62
C ASN A 103 9.53 -0.29 22.26
N SER A 104 10.36 0.03 23.26
CA SER A 104 11.74 0.48 23.02
C SER A 104 12.63 -0.59 22.36
N SER A 105 12.34 -1.88 22.53
CA SER A 105 13.15 -3.01 22.04
C SER A 105 12.67 -3.62 20.72
N ILE A 106 11.38 -3.50 20.37
CA ILE A 106 10.77 -4.12 19.18
C ILE A 106 9.82 -3.19 18.43
N ARG A 107 9.74 -3.39 17.11
CA ARG A 107 8.68 -2.88 16.24
C ARG A 107 8.19 -4.04 15.38
N LEU A 108 6.96 -4.47 15.60
CA LEU A 108 6.25 -5.47 14.83
C LEU A 108 5.14 -4.76 14.03
N LYS A 109 5.11 -4.96 12.71
CA LYS A 109 4.03 -4.49 11.85
C LYS A 109 3.41 -5.68 11.13
N LEU A 110 2.15 -5.95 11.40
CA LEU A 110 1.34 -6.94 10.70
C LEU A 110 0.52 -6.20 9.65
N ARG A 111 0.56 -6.67 8.40
CA ARG A 111 -0.15 -6.06 7.28
C ARG A 111 -0.97 -7.11 6.55
N HIS A 112 -2.23 -6.80 6.29
CA HIS A 112 -3.05 -7.51 5.34
C HIS A 112 -3.11 -6.67 4.06
N ALA A 113 -2.89 -7.30 2.90
CA ALA A 113 -2.98 -6.66 1.61
C ALA A 113 -3.90 -7.48 0.71
N ASP A 114 -5.04 -6.90 0.37
CA ASP A 114 -5.97 -7.43 -0.62
C ASP A 114 -5.82 -6.63 -1.91
N ARG A 115 -5.54 -7.33 -3.01
CA ARG A 115 -5.15 -6.75 -4.29
C ARG A 115 -6.03 -7.32 -5.38
N PHE A 116 -6.40 -6.47 -6.32
CA PHE A 116 -7.12 -6.87 -7.52
C PHE A 116 -6.50 -6.21 -8.75
N ASP A 117 -6.17 -7.02 -9.76
CA ASP A 117 -5.72 -6.58 -11.08
C ASP A 117 -6.87 -6.80 -12.09
N PHE A 118 -7.40 -5.71 -12.62
CA PHE A 118 -8.52 -5.72 -13.56
C PHE A 118 -8.12 -6.26 -14.94
N ARG A 119 -6.84 -6.14 -15.33
CA ARG A 119 -6.36 -6.58 -16.65
C ARG A 119 -6.29 -8.10 -16.75
N SER A 120 -5.81 -8.76 -15.69
CA SER A 120 -5.78 -10.22 -15.62
C SER A 120 -7.03 -10.80 -14.96
N SER A 121 -7.90 -9.97 -14.39
CA SER A 121 -9.05 -10.40 -13.57
C SER A 121 -8.63 -11.34 -12.43
N THR A 122 -7.45 -11.08 -11.85
CA THR A 122 -6.89 -11.89 -10.76
C THR A 122 -6.79 -11.06 -9.51
N GLY A 123 -7.10 -11.66 -8.36
CA GLY A 123 -6.87 -11.01 -7.07
C GLY A 123 -6.05 -11.87 -6.13
N GLU A 124 -5.19 -11.22 -5.36
CA GLU A 124 -4.22 -11.80 -4.44
C GLU A 124 -4.46 -11.23 -3.04
N VAL A 125 -4.48 -12.11 -2.04
CA VAL A 125 -4.49 -11.73 -0.63
C VAL A 125 -3.16 -12.15 -0.02
N ALA A 126 -2.45 -11.20 0.59
CA ALA A 126 -1.19 -11.42 1.25
C ALA A 126 -1.25 -10.95 2.71
N GLN A 127 -0.70 -11.74 3.62
CA GLN A 127 -0.41 -11.34 4.99
C GLN A 127 1.11 -11.20 5.14
N GLU A 128 1.55 -10.02 5.56
CA GLU A 128 2.97 -9.66 5.68
C GLU A 128 3.28 -9.29 7.14
N ALA A 129 4.35 -9.84 7.69
CA ALA A 129 4.89 -9.45 8.99
C ALA A 129 6.26 -8.78 8.81
N ASN A 130 6.41 -7.57 9.33
CA ASN A 130 7.70 -6.87 9.41
C ASN A 130 8.14 -6.76 10.86
N LEU A 131 9.31 -7.29 11.17
CA LEU A 131 9.87 -7.32 12.51
C LEU A 131 11.21 -6.59 12.54
N LYS A 132 11.34 -5.64 13.46
CA LYS A 132 12.60 -4.96 13.78
C LYS A 132 12.85 -5.01 15.27
N MET A 133 14.07 -5.32 15.68
CA MET A 133 14.47 -5.36 17.09
C MET A 133 15.59 -4.35 17.39
N PRO A 134 15.32 -3.04 17.29
CA PRO A 134 16.35 -2.01 17.40
C PRO A 134 17.02 -1.99 18.79
N GLY A 135 16.29 -2.33 19.86
CA GLY A 135 16.88 -2.36 21.20
C GLY A 135 17.90 -3.48 21.35
N ILE A 136 17.61 -4.68 20.83
CA ILE A 136 18.58 -5.79 20.84
C ILE A 136 19.79 -5.43 20.00
N LEU A 137 19.57 -4.87 18.80
CA LEU A 137 20.68 -4.41 17.95
C LEU A 137 21.57 -3.38 18.65
N SER A 138 20.97 -2.44 19.39
CA SER A 138 21.71 -1.44 20.17
C SER A 138 22.56 -2.09 21.26
N GLN A 139 22.01 -3.06 22.00
CA GLN A 139 22.75 -3.78 23.05
C GLN A 139 23.93 -4.59 22.49
N LEU A 140 23.73 -5.24 21.34
CA LEU A 140 24.79 -6.00 20.67
C LEU A 140 25.94 -5.13 20.12
N GLN A 141 25.72 -3.81 20.01
CA GLN A 141 26.74 -2.86 19.56
C GLN A 141 27.55 -2.26 20.73
N GLU A 142 27.19 -2.55 21.98
CA GLU A 142 27.94 -2.08 23.15
C GLU A 142 29.27 -2.84 23.30
N GLN A 143 30.29 -2.18 23.89
CA GLN A 143 31.60 -2.79 24.11
C GLN A 143 31.56 -3.99 25.07
N THR A 144 30.59 -3.98 25.99
CA THR A 144 30.31 -5.07 26.93
C THR A 144 28.84 -5.41 26.83
N ILE A 145 28.52 -6.65 26.45
CA ILE A 145 27.13 -7.11 26.30
C ILE A 145 26.59 -7.52 27.67
N ASP A 146 25.48 -6.92 28.09
CA ASP A 146 24.68 -7.45 29.20
C ASP A 146 23.77 -8.58 28.67
N GLU A 147 24.28 -9.81 28.74
CA GLU A 147 23.56 -11.01 28.28
C GLU A 147 22.20 -11.19 28.97
N LYS A 148 22.11 -10.84 30.26
CA LYS A 148 20.86 -10.98 31.02
C LYS A 148 19.81 -10.00 30.53
N LEU A 149 20.22 -8.76 30.23
CA LEU A 149 19.35 -7.75 29.65
C LEU A 149 18.88 -8.17 28.25
N VAL A 150 19.79 -8.64 27.40
CA VAL A 150 19.46 -9.09 26.03
C VAL A 150 18.47 -10.26 26.06
N LEU A 151 18.68 -11.25 26.93
CA LEU A 151 17.75 -12.38 27.11
C LEU A 151 16.37 -11.90 27.55
N LYS A 152 16.30 -10.99 28.53
CA LYS A 152 15.04 -10.42 28.99
C LYS A 152 14.31 -9.65 27.88
N MET A 153 15.03 -8.86 27.09
CA MET A 153 14.46 -8.15 25.94
C MET A 153 13.91 -9.13 24.89
N LEU A 154 14.59 -10.27 24.67
CA LEU A 154 14.13 -11.30 23.77
C LEU A 154 12.84 -11.96 24.28
N GLU A 155 12.77 -12.29 25.58
CA GLU A 155 11.57 -12.84 26.22
C GLU A 155 10.38 -11.88 26.10
N ASP A 156 10.58 -10.60 26.44
CA ASP A 156 9.55 -9.56 26.35
C ASP A 156 9.07 -9.38 24.89
N ASN A 157 10.00 -9.41 23.93
CA ASN A 157 9.70 -9.32 22.50
C ASN A 157 8.90 -10.54 22.00
N LEU A 158 9.27 -11.76 22.40
CA LEU A 158 8.56 -12.99 22.04
C LEU A 158 7.14 -13.00 22.59
N LYS A 159 6.97 -12.54 23.85
CA LYS A 159 5.65 -12.39 24.46
C LYS A 159 4.78 -11.42 23.68
N LEU A 160 5.33 -10.26 23.30
CA LEU A 160 4.61 -9.29 22.47
C LEU A 160 4.18 -9.89 21.12
N ILE A 161 5.06 -10.65 20.45
CA ILE A 161 4.71 -11.32 19.19
C ILE A 161 3.58 -12.33 19.42
N TRP A 162 3.71 -13.16 20.45
CA TRP A 162 2.72 -14.19 20.79
C TRP A 162 1.33 -13.59 21.06
N ASP A 163 1.27 -12.58 21.92
CA ASP A 163 0.01 -11.94 22.34
C ASP A 163 -0.73 -11.30 21.14
N ASN A 164 0.01 -10.73 20.18
CA ASN A 164 -0.59 -10.03 19.04
C ASN A 164 -0.88 -10.92 17.83
N CYS A 165 -0.05 -11.95 17.58
CA CYS A 165 -0.25 -12.85 16.43
C CYS A 165 -1.37 -13.87 16.66
N LEU A 166 -1.65 -14.27 17.92
CA LEU A 166 -2.70 -15.24 18.22
C LEU A 166 -4.08 -14.59 18.42
N SER A 167 -4.12 -13.31 18.81
CA SER A 167 -5.35 -12.57 19.00
C SER A 167 -5.98 -12.11 17.67
N ASP A 168 -5.17 -11.94 16.61
CA ASP A 168 -5.63 -11.50 15.28
C ASP A 168 -6.16 -12.67 14.42
N GLY A 169 -6.07 -13.92 14.88
CA GLY A 169 -6.57 -15.10 14.16
C GLY A 169 -8.07 -15.35 14.25
N SER A 170 -8.83 -14.55 15.02
CA SER A 170 -10.25 -14.82 15.32
C SER A 170 -11.26 -14.07 14.44
N SER A 171 -10.85 -13.34 13.39
CA SER A 171 -11.80 -12.57 12.55
C SER A 171 -11.91 -13.04 11.10
N SER A 172 -11.60 -14.31 10.82
CA SER A 172 -11.94 -14.96 9.55
C SER A 172 -12.83 -16.15 9.80
N CYS A 173 -14.14 -15.88 9.96
CA CYS A 173 -15.27 -16.75 9.65
C CYS A 173 -16.56 -15.97 9.92
N SER A 174 -17.11 -15.32 8.90
CA SER A 174 -18.54 -15.06 8.70
C SER A 174 -18.74 -14.84 7.21
#